data_AF-A0A8C5UCT9-F1
#
_entry.id   AF-A0A8C5UCT9-F1
#
_cell.length_a   1.000
_cell.length_b   1.000
_cell.length_c   1.000
_cell.angle_alpha   90.00
_cell.angle_beta   90.00
_cell.angle_gamma   90.00
#
_symmetry.space_group_name_H-M   'P 1'
#
loop_
_entity.id
_entity.type
_entity.pdbx_description
1 polymer ?
#
loop_
_entity_poly.entity_id
_entity_poly.type
_entity_poly.pdbx_seq_one_letter_code
_entity_poly.pdbx_strand_id
1 'polypeptide(L)'
;IRHFCPRISAVGTHLPILQWEDKRGLAFTKNNLSYSSNALVIPISGDYYVYAQVTFRGPVGSGSKPGLLTQIITKVTDSYPEPTQLLTGTKTLSENSSGWFQPIYLGAVVSLEAGDKLMVNVSDIKLVDYTKEHKTFFGAFLL
;
A
#
# COMPACT_ATOMS: atom_id res chain seq x y z
N ILE A 1 -8.46 6.40 1.64
CA ILE A 1 -8.56 5.17 2.44
C ILE A 1 -7.58 5.28 3.63
N ARG A 2 -8.02 5.17 4.90
CA ARG A 2 -7.19 5.24 6.14
C ARG A 2 -6.69 3.85 6.55
N HIS A 3 -6.24 3.58 7.79
CA HIS A 3 -5.66 2.28 8.20
C HIS A 3 -6.15 1.78 9.57
N PHE A 4 -6.16 0.46 9.75
CA PHE A 4 -6.22 -0.24 11.05
C PHE A 4 -4.83 -0.81 11.40
N CYS A 5 -4.53 -0.89 12.70
CA CYS A 5 -3.28 -1.42 13.23
C CYS A 5 -3.23 -2.95 13.06
N PRO A 6 -2.21 -3.54 12.38
CA PRO A 6 -2.21 -4.97 12.07
C PRO A 6 -1.77 -5.85 13.25
N ARG A 7 -2.42 -7.01 13.41
CA ARG A 7 -1.86 -8.17 14.12
C ARG A 7 -0.76 -8.80 13.28
N ILE A 8 0.36 -9.08 13.92
CA ILE A 8 1.58 -9.63 13.33
C ILE A 8 1.33 -11.06 12.83
N SER A 9 1.62 -11.32 11.56
CA SER A 9 1.94 -12.66 11.06
C SER A 9 3.21 -12.54 10.21
N ALA A 10 4.35 -12.72 10.85
CA ALA A 10 5.65 -12.76 10.17
C ALA A 10 6.03 -14.23 9.95
N VAL A 11 5.77 -14.75 8.75
CA VAL A 11 6.47 -15.92 8.19
C VAL A 11 6.48 -15.79 6.66
N GLY A 12 7.66 -15.84 6.04
CA GLY A 12 7.84 -15.95 4.58
C GLY A 12 8.36 -14.68 3.91
N THR A 13 9.05 -14.86 2.79
CA THR A 13 9.70 -13.90 1.86
C THR A 13 8.80 -12.78 1.30
N HIS A 14 7.62 -12.56 1.88
CA HIS A 14 6.63 -11.60 1.42
C HIS A 14 6.64 -10.35 2.31
N LEU A 15 6.72 -9.19 1.67
CA LEU A 15 6.60 -7.91 2.35
C LEU A 15 5.22 -7.80 3.04
N PRO A 16 5.15 -7.26 4.26
CA PRO A 16 3.89 -7.15 5.00
C PRO A 16 2.86 -6.26 4.30
N ILE A 17 1.59 -6.66 4.35
CA ILE A 17 0.47 -5.99 3.68
C ILE A 17 -0.10 -4.90 4.60
N LEU A 18 -0.34 -3.72 4.04
CA LEU A 18 -1.05 -2.64 4.70
C LEU A 18 -2.56 -2.90 4.75
N GLN A 19 -3.15 -2.70 5.93
CA GLN A 19 -4.59 -2.77 6.13
C GLN A 19 -5.22 -1.39 6.06
N TRP A 20 -6.37 -1.29 5.46
CA TRP A 20 -6.96 -0.04 5.05
C TRP A 20 -8.38 0.15 5.66
N GLU A 21 -8.79 1.39 5.86
CA GLU A 21 -10.11 1.85 6.34
C GLU A 21 -10.85 2.44 5.15
N ASP A 22 -12.05 1.93 4.89
CA ASP A 22 -12.83 2.14 3.68
C ASP A 22 -14.12 2.94 3.89
N LYS A 23 -14.51 3.25 5.14
CA LYS A 23 -15.83 3.82 5.47
C LYS A 23 -15.79 5.15 6.21
N ARG A 24 -14.71 5.44 6.95
CA ARG A 24 -14.61 6.61 7.83
C ARG A 24 -13.62 7.66 7.30
N GLY A 25 -13.87 8.93 7.63
CA GLY A 25 -12.99 10.05 7.26
C GLY A 25 -13.10 10.39 5.77
N LEU A 26 -11.95 10.55 5.09
CA LEU A 26 -11.87 10.75 3.64
C LEU A 26 -11.90 9.44 2.86
N ALA A 27 -12.01 8.29 3.55
CA ALA A 27 -12.15 7.00 2.90
C ALA A 27 -13.57 6.79 2.38
N PHE A 28 -13.68 6.22 1.19
CA PHE A 28 -14.94 5.79 0.63
C PHE A 28 -14.72 4.65 -0.36
N THR A 29 -15.78 3.89 -0.55
CA THR A 29 -15.96 2.91 -1.63
C THR A 29 -17.23 3.26 -2.39
N LYS A 30 -17.20 3.15 -3.71
CA LYS A 30 -18.33 3.46 -4.61
C LYS A 30 -18.34 2.47 -5.77
N ASN A 31 -19.47 2.38 -6.47
CA ASN A 31 -19.64 1.59 -7.68
C ASN A 31 -19.24 0.11 -7.48
N ASN A 32 -19.64 -0.47 -6.34
CA ASN A 32 -19.36 -1.86 -5.94
C ASN A 32 -17.88 -2.24 -5.78
N LEU A 33 -16.95 -1.29 -5.93
CA LEU A 33 -15.58 -1.47 -5.49
C LEU A 33 -15.63 -1.71 -3.98
N SER A 34 -15.11 -2.83 -3.50
CA SER A 34 -15.22 -3.23 -2.11
C SER A 34 -13.86 -3.48 -1.49
N TYR A 35 -13.78 -3.35 -0.18
CA TYR A 35 -12.58 -3.65 0.58
C TYR A 35 -12.86 -4.83 1.51
N SER A 36 -12.08 -5.91 1.37
CA SER A 36 -12.22 -7.11 2.19
C SER A 36 -10.88 -7.83 2.31
N SER A 37 -10.62 -8.43 3.48
CA SER A 37 -9.41 -9.25 3.71
C SER A 37 -8.10 -8.58 3.30
N ASN A 38 -7.97 -7.30 3.65
CA ASN A 38 -6.84 -6.42 3.33
C ASN A 38 -6.70 -5.99 1.86
N ALA A 39 -7.64 -6.36 0.97
CA ALA A 39 -7.56 -6.10 -0.45
C ALA A 39 -8.74 -5.25 -0.97
N LEU A 40 -8.44 -4.43 -1.97
CA LEU A 40 -9.44 -3.75 -2.79
C LEU A 40 -9.87 -4.71 -3.91
N VAL A 41 -11.15 -5.05 -3.97
CA VAL A 41 -11.71 -6.06 -4.89
C VAL A 41 -12.34 -5.37 -6.09
N ILE A 42 -11.85 -5.72 -7.29
CA ILE A 42 -12.31 -5.15 -8.55
C ILE A 42 -13.70 -5.70 -8.90
N PRO A 43 -14.71 -4.84 -9.09
CA PRO A 43 -16.09 -5.30 -9.31
C PRO A 43 -16.37 -5.66 -10.77
N ILE A 44 -15.70 -5.00 -11.72
CA ILE A 44 -15.95 -5.11 -13.17
C ILE A 44 -14.62 -5.08 -13.90
N SER A 45 -14.43 -5.92 -14.91
CA SER A 45 -13.21 -5.91 -15.73
C SER A 45 -13.07 -4.62 -16.53
N GLY A 46 -11.84 -4.11 -16.66
CA GLY A 46 -11.54 -2.91 -17.42
C GLY A 46 -10.19 -2.29 -17.05
N ASP A 47 -9.92 -1.10 -17.60
CA ASP A 47 -8.70 -0.35 -17.31
C ASP A 47 -8.91 0.57 -16.11
N TYR A 48 -8.14 0.33 -15.05
CA TYR A 48 -8.21 1.10 -13.82
C TYR A 48 -6.97 1.96 -13.67
N TYR A 49 -7.15 3.22 -13.28
CA TYR A 49 -6.06 3.98 -12.68
C TYR A 49 -5.92 3.57 -11.22
N VAL A 50 -4.85 2.84 -10.91
CA VAL A 50 -4.51 2.38 -9.56
C VAL A 50 -3.43 3.29 -8.99
N TYR A 51 -3.59 3.74 -7.74
CA TYR A 51 -2.63 4.64 -7.10
C TYR A 51 -2.50 4.41 -5.59
N ALA A 52 -1.30 4.61 -5.07
CA ALA A 52 -1.05 4.60 -3.63
C ALA A 52 0.10 5.52 -3.26
N GLN A 53 -0.06 6.23 -2.14
CA GLN A 53 1.04 6.89 -1.45
C GLN A 53 1.27 6.22 -0.10
N VAL A 54 2.53 5.90 0.20
CA VAL A 54 2.95 5.57 1.56
C VAL A 54 4.02 6.55 2.01
N THR A 55 3.75 7.26 3.10
CA THR A 55 4.76 8.08 3.76
C THR A 55 5.40 7.27 4.87
N PHE A 56 6.71 7.07 4.78
CA PHE A 56 7.51 6.49 5.84
C PHE A 56 8.11 7.60 6.72
N ARG A 57 8.33 7.31 7.99
CA ARG A 57 9.00 8.19 8.94
C ARG A 57 9.88 7.40 9.91
N GLY A 58 10.98 8.00 10.33
CA GLY A 58 11.89 7.40 11.31
C GLY A 58 12.21 8.37 12.46
N PRO A 59 12.57 7.84 13.65
CA PRO A 59 12.86 8.67 14.82
C PRO A 59 14.13 9.51 14.60
N VAL A 60 14.18 10.63 15.33
CA VAL A 60 15.38 11.47 15.42
C VAL A 60 16.42 10.73 16.26
N GLY A 61 17.62 10.50 15.72
CA GLY A 61 18.77 9.99 16.49
C GLY A 61 18.89 8.46 16.63
N SER A 62 18.07 7.64 15.95
CA SER A 62 18.34 6.20 15.89
C SER A 62 19.47 5.92 14.89
N GLY A 63 20.62 5.44 15.38
CA GLY A 63 21.77 5.07 14.55
C GLY A 63 21.52 3.88 13.60
N SER A 64 20.39 3.17 13.73
CA SER A 64 19.95 2.15 12.78
C SER A 64 18.80 2.71 11.95
N LYS A 65 19.10 3.13 10.72
CA LYS A 65 18.08 3.43 9.69
C LYS A 65 17.88 2.18 8.84
N PRO A 66 16.66 1.90 8.36
CA PRO A 66 16.52 0.93 7.28
C PRO A 66 17.30 1.47 6.07
N GLY A 67 18.17 0.64 5.48
CA GLY A 67 18.90 1.04 4.27
C GLY A 67 17.96 1.28 3.07
N LEU A 68 16.78 0.66 3.08
CA LEU A 68 15.85 0.67 1.96
C LEU A 68 14.39 0.72 2.42
N LEU A 69 13.63 1.64 1.83
CA LEU A 69 12.18 1.75 1.96
C LEU A 69 11.53 1.29 0.66
N THR A 70 10.60 0.35 0.75
CA THR A 70 9.93 -0.20 -0.43
C THR A 70 8.42 -0.13 -0.25
N GLN A 71 7.71 0.23 -1.31
CA GLN A 71 6.27 0.13 -1.46
C GLN A 71 5.98 -0.64 -2.75
N ILE A 72 5.08 -1.62 -2.69
CA ILE A 72 4.66 -2.43 -3.85
C ILE A 72 3.13 -2.45 -3.90
N ILE A 73 2.55 -2.21 -5.06
CA ILE A 73 1.14 -2.51 -5.34
C ILE A 73 1.10 -3.88 -5.99
N THR A 74 0.41 -4.83 -5.36
CA THR A 74 0.31 -6.22 -5.83
C THR A 74 -1.13 -6.58 -6.22
N LYS A 75 -1.24 -7.59 -7.08
CA LYS A 75 -2.49 -8.17 -7.55
C LYS A 75 -2.50 -9.66 -7.27
N VAL A 76 -3.58 -10.17 -6.71
CA VAL A 76 -3.86 -11.61 -6.61
C VAL A 76 -5.13 -11.90 -7.39
N THR A 77 -5.11 -13.00 -8.15
CA THR A 77 -6.25 -13.50 -8.90
C THR A 77 -6.63 -14.88 -8.37
N ASP A 78 -7.86 -15.33 -8.60
CA ASP A 78 -8.26 -16.68 -8.18
C ASP A 78 -7.59 -17.77 -9.05
N SER A 79 -7.16 -17.42 -10.27
CA SER A 79 -6.43 -18.29 -11.19
C SER A 79 -4.96 -18.47 -10.87
N TYR A 80 -4.36 -17.54 -10.11
CA TYR A 80 -2.95 -17.58 -9.74
C TYR A 80 -2.74 -17.04 -8.31
N PRO A 81 -2.51 -17.93 -7.32
CA PRO A 81 -2.47 -17.54 -5.91
C PRO A 81 -1.22 -16.74 -5.54
N GLU A 82 -0.17 -16.76 -6.37
CA GLU A 82 1.04 -15.98 -6.15
C GLU A 82 0.83 -14.50 -6.53
N PRO A 83 1.07 -13.54 -5.62
CA PRO A 83 0.87 -12.13 -5.91
C PRO A 83 1.76 -11.62 -7.05
N THR A 84 1.15 -11.02 -8.07
CA THR A 84 1.84 -10.32 -9.15
C THR A 84 2.14 -8.88 -8.73
N GLN A 85 3.38 -8.42 -8.88
CA GLN A 85 3.75 -7.02 -8.62
C GLN A 85 3.32 -6.14 -9.80
N LEU A 86 2.47 -5.14 -9.55
CA LEU A 86 2.04 -4.19 -10.57
C LEU A 86 2.95 -2.98 -10.63
N LEU A 87 3.24 -2.39 -9.46
CA LEU A 87 4.05 -1.17 -9.34
C LEU A 87 4.96 -1.29 -8.12
N THR A 88 6.23 -0.92 -8.27
CA THR A 88 7.23 -0.96 -7.20
C THR A 88 7.94 0.39 -7.10
N GLY A 89 8.04 0.92 -5.89
CA GLY A 89 8.76 2.14 -5.57
C GLY A 89 9.71 1.90 -4.41
N THR A 90 10.97 2.32 -4.60
CA THR A 90 12.04 2.08 -3.63
C THR A 90 12.81 3.37 -3.37
N LYS A 91 13.16 3.64 -2.11
CA LYS A 91 14.01 4.76 -1.71
C LYS A 91 15.08 4.34 -0.73
N THR A 92 16.31 4.76 -1.00
CA THR A 92 17.46 4.57 -0.11
C THR A 92 17.54 5.74 0.85
N LEU A 93 17.72 5.45 2.14
CA LEU A 93 17.96 6.49 3.14
C LEU A 93 19.46 6.70 3.33
N SER A 94 19.91 7.95 3.30
CA SER A 94 21.29 8.29 3.63
C SER A 94 21.48 8.49 5.15
N GLU A 95 22.69 8.25 5.62
CA GLU A 95 23.05 8.17 7.05
C GLU A 95 22.82 9.50 7.81
N ASN A 96 22.71 10.65 7.12
CA ASN A 96 22.89 11.96 7.75
C ASN A 96 21.61 12.76 8.11
N SER A 97 20.40 12.20 7.95
CA SER A 97 19.16 12.88 8.38
C SER A 97 18.77 12.60 9.84
N SER A 98 18.68 13.66 10.65
CA SER A 98 18.10 13.64 12.01
C SER A 98 16.57 13.63 11.92
N GLY A 99 15.97 12.44 11.95
CA GLY A 99 14.55 12.27 11.66
C GLY A 99 14.25 12.52 10.18
N TRP A 100 13.33 11.73 9.63
CA TRP A 100 13.06 11.79 8.19
C TRP A 100 11.61 11.47 7.90
N PHE A 101 11.11 12.03 6.80
CA PHE A 101 9.80 11.75 6.22
C PHE A 101 10.00 11.47 4.74
N GLN A 102 9.56 10.31 4.30
CA GLN A 102 9.79 9.87 2.93
C GLN A 102 8.51 9.33 2.29
N PRO A 103 7.82 10.15 1.47
CA PRO A 103 6.73 9.64 0.64
C PRO A 103 7.26 8.85 -0.54
N ILE A 104 6.55 7.77 -0.87
CA ILE A 104 6.61 7.05 -2.13
C ILE A 104 5.19 7.12 -2.71
N TYR A 105 5.05 7.67 -3.91
CA TYR A 105 3.79 7.68 -4.66
C TYR A 105 3.94 6.80 -5.88
N LEU A 106 2.97 5.93 -6.12
CA LEU A 106 2.87 5.08 -7.28
C LEU A 106 1.50 5.28 -7.91
N GLY A 107 1.44 5.33 -9.24
CA GLY A 107 0.18 5.33 -9.96
C GLY A 107 0.34 4.98 -11.44
N ALA A 108 -0.54 4.14 -11.96
CA ALA A 108 -0.56 3.76 -13.37
C ALA A 108 -1.94 3.25 -13.79
N VAL A 109 -2.18 3.23 -15.10
CA VAL A 109 -3.31 2.51 -15.68
C VAL A 109 -2.94 1.04 -15.81
N VAL A 110 -3.81 0.15 -15.32
CA VAL A 110 -3.61 -1.30 -15.36
C VAL A 110 -4.94 -1.96 -15.74
N SER A 111 -4.89 -2.91 -16.67
CA SER A 111 -6.05 -3.75 -17.01
C SER A 111 -6.28 -4.79 -15.92
N LEU A 112 -7.49 -4.81 -15.36
CA LEU A 112 -7.89 -5.68 -14.26
C LEU A 112 -9.16 -6.45 -14.60
N GLU A 113 -9.29 -7.64 -14.03
CA GLU A 113 -10.47 -8.47 -14.18
C GLU A 113 -11.37 -8.37 -12.94
N ALA A 114 -12.67 -8.59 -13.13
CA ALA A 114 -13.59 -8.72 -12.01
C ALA A 114 -13.13 -9.83 -11.06
N GLY A 115 -13.05 -9.52 -9.76
CA GLY A 115 -12.54 -10.41 -8.73
C GLY A 115 -11.05 -10.26 -8.42
N ASP A 116 -10.28 -9.52 -9.26
CA ASP A 116 -8.89 -9.20 -8.94
C ASP A 116 -8.80 -8.46 -7.59
N LYS A 117 -7.81 -8.85 -6.79
CA LYS A 117 -7.58 -8.33 -5.43
C LYS A 117 -6.30 -7.52 -5.42
N LEU A 118 -6.43 -6.21 -5.18
CA LEU A 118 -5.30 -5.30 -5.09
C LEU A 118 -4.88 -5.04 -3.65
N MET A 119 -3.58 -5.07 -3.38
CA MET A 119 -3.00 -4.84 -2.05
C MET A 119 -1.80 -3.91 -2.14
N VAL A 120 -1.38 -3.37 -0.99
CA VAL A 120 -0.15 -2.58 -0.86
C VAL A 120 0.75 -3.25 0.16
N ASN A 121 1.97 -3.59 -0.25
CA ASN A 121 3.00 -4.16 0.59
C ASN A 121 4.09 -3.12 0.86
N VAL A 122 4.71 -3.17 2.05
CA VAL A 122 5.78 -2.22 2.42
C VAL A 122 6.96 -2.93 3.07
N SER A 123 8.15 -2.34 3.02
CA SER A 123 9.35 -2.92 3.64
C SER A 123 9.25 -3.02 5.17
N ASP A 124 8.68 -2.01 5.83
CA ASP A 124 8.44 -2.02 7.28
C ASP A 124 7.19 -1.20 7.64
N ILE A 125 6.16 -1.90 8.13
CA ILE A 125 4.90 -1.30 8.60
C ILE A 125 5.13 -0.34 9.77
N LYS A 126 6.11 -0.61 10.64
CA LYS A 126 6.37 0.20 11.85
C LYS A 126 6.80 1.62 11.51
N LEU A 127 7.32 1.82 10.31
CA LEU A 127 7.82 3.11 9.83
C LEU A 127 6.76 3.90 9.07
N VAL A 128 5.59 3.33 8.79
CA VAL A 128 4.55 4.06 8.05
C VAL A 128 3.92 5.16 8.92
N ASP A 129 3.73 6.35 8.33
CA ASP A 129 3.07 7.48 8.97
C ASP A 129 1.54 7.37 8.82
N TYR A 130 0.89 6.97 9.92
CA TYR A 130 -0.57 6.87 10.03
C TYR A 130 -1.24 8.11 10.63
N THR A 131 -0.49 9.18 10.92
CA THR A 131 -1.00 10.30 11.72
C THR A 131 -2.07 11.12 11.00
N LYS A 132 -2.03 11.19 9.67
CA LYS A 132 -2.93 11.98 8.82
C LYS A 132 -3.28 11.21 7.55
N GLU A 133 -4.53 11.29 7.11
CA GLU A 133 -5.01 10.54 5.93
C GLU A 133 -4.42 10.97 4.59
N HIS A 134 -3.95 12.21 4.46
CA HIS A 134 -3.31 12.65 3.22
C HIS A 134 -1.85 12.16 3.07
N LYS A 135 -1.27 11.54 4.11
CA LYS A 135 0.11 11.06 4.07
C LYS A 135 0.21 9.64 3.49
N THR A 136 -0.77 8.80 3.81
CA THR A 136 -0.80 7.40 3.40
C THR A 136 -2.20 7.05 2.95
N PHE A 137 -2.35 6.71 1.67
CA PHE A 137 -3.64 6.42 1.01
C PHE A 137 -3.44 5.46 -0.17
N PHE A 138 -4.51 4.76 -0.52
CA PHE A 138 -4.59 3.82 -1.65
C PHE A 138 -5.97 3.95 -2.29
N GLY A 139 -6.06 3.73 -3.59
CA GLY A 139 -7.32 3.70 -4.32
C GLY A 139 -7.16 3.24 -5.76
N ALA A 140 -8.31 3.05 -6.40
CA ALA A 140 -8.43 2.79 -7.83
C ALA A 140 -9.76 3.34 -8.34
N PHE A 141 -9.80 3.72 -9.62
CA PHE A 141 -11.04 4.01 -10.34
C PHE A 141 -10.97 3.53 -11.78
N LEU A 142 -12.11 3.09 -12.31
CA LEU A 142 -12.27 2.66 -13.70
C LEU A 142 -12.25 3.89 -14.62
N LEU A 143 -11.60 3.76 -15.77
CA LEU A 143 -11.54 4.79 -16.81
C LEU A 143 -12.72 4.75 -17.78
#